data_AF-G2PCZ6-F1
#
_entry.id   AF-G2PCZ6-F1
#
_cell.length_a   1.000
_cell.length_b   1.000
_cell.length_c   1.000
_cell.angle_alpha   90.00
_cell.angle_beta   90.00
_cell.angle_gamma   90.00
#
_symmetry.space_group_name_H-M   'P 1'
#
loop_
_entity.id
_entity.type
_entity.pdbx_description
1 polymer ?
#
loop_
_entity_poly.entity_id
_entity_poly.type
_entity_poly.pdbx_seq_one_letter_code
_entity_poly.pdbx_strand_id
1 'polypeptide(L)' 'MTTCPRPSLLPGVPLPDADTLTGPQLQGWDCALCGQRLFADQLLGTVEWTCGGAAKEAIELYVCRPLCREIGAQQGGGHA' A
#
# COMPACT_ATOMS: atom_id res chain seq x y z
N MET A 1 2.65 -25.51 -9.77
CA MET A 1 2.42 -24.06 -9.90
C MET A 1 2.14 -23.49 -8.51
N THR A 2 3.19 -23.38 -7.69
CA THR A 2 3.15 -22.77 -6.37
C THR A 2 3.69 -21.36 -6.56
N THR A 3 2.82 -20.36 -6.55
CA THR A 3 3.28 -18.99 -6.31
C THR A 3 3.49 -18.92 -4.79
N CYS A 4 4.74 -18.86 -4.35
CA CYS A 4 5.03 -18.52 -2.96
C CYS A 4 4.43 -17.14 -2.68
N PRO A 5 3.84 -16.88 -1.50
CA PRO A 5 3.40 -15.54 -1.14
C PRO A 5 4.63 -14.63 -1.22
N ARG A 6 4.66 -13.72 -2.21
CA ARG A 6 5.77 -12.80 -2.38
C ARG A 6 5.80 -11.93 -1.11
N PRO A 7 6.84 -12.04 -0.27
CA PRO A 7 7.01 -11.08 0.80
C PRO A 7 7.14 -9.69 0.18
N SER A 8 6.74 -8.68 0.95
CA SER A 8 6.86 -7.26 0.63
C SER A 8 8.12 -6.99 -0.18
N LEU A 9 7.96 -6.49 -1.40
CA LEU A 9 9.10 -6.20 -2.28
C LEU A 9 9.92 -5.01 -1.76
N LEU A 10 9.35 -4.26 -0.81
CA LEU A 10 10.00 -3.17 -0.10
C LEU A 10 10.38 -3.60 1.32
N PRO A 11 11.68 -3.84 1.58
CA PRO A 11 12.15 -4.17 2.92
C PRO A 11 11.95 -2.98 3.86
N GLY A 12 11.26 -3.20 4.99
CA GLY A 12 11.10 -2.22 6.07
C GLY A 12 9.82 -1.36 6.03
N VAL A 13 8.95 -1.54 5.03
CA VAL A 13 7.63 -0.88 4.99
C VAL A 13 6.56 -1.89 5.42
N PRO A 14 5.84 -1.66 6.53
CA PRO A 14 4.75 -2.55 6.92
C PRO A 14 3.63 -2.49 5.86
N LEU A 15 3.07 -3.63 5.49
CA LEU A 15 1.88 -3.65 4.64
C LEU A 15 0.69 -3.20 5.48
N PRO A 16 -0.07 -2.19 5.04
CA PRO A 16 -1.29 -1.80 5.70
C PRO A 16 -2.36 -2.89 5.53
N ASP A 17 -3.20 -3.06 6.54
CA ASP A 17 -4.32 -4.01 6.51
C ASP A 17 -5.33 -3.59 5.44
N ALA A 18 -5.72 -4.52 4.57
CA ALA A 18 -6.62 -4.25 3.46
C ALA A 18 -8.00 -3.71 3.90
N ASP A 19 -8.49 -4.16 5.06
CA ASP A 19 -9.74 -3.67 5.67
C ASP A 19 -9.68 -2.19 6.10
N THR A 20 -8.48 -1.64 6.27
CA THR A 20 -8.29 -0.21 6.61
C THR A 20 -8.14 0.66 5.36
N LEU A 21 -7.98 0.05 4.18
CA LEU A 21 -7.75 0.75 2.94
C LEU A 21 -9.06 1.10 2.23
N THR A 22 -9.02 2.21 1.53
CA THR A 22 -10.14 2.65 0.69
C THR A 22 -10.12 1.93 -0.66
N GLY A 23 -11.28 1.85 -1.33
CA GLY A 23 -11.40 1.26 -2.67
C GLY A 23 -10.35 1.76 -3.69
N PRO A 24 -10.04 3.08 -3.76
CA PRO A 24 -8.98 3.61 -4.62
C PRO A 24 -7.57 3.11 -4.28
N GLN A 25 -7.27 2.87 -2.99
CA GLN A 25 -5.98 2.33 -2.56
C GLN A 25 -5.86 0.84 -2.91
N LEU A 26 -6.93 0.07 -2.72
CA LEU A 26 -6.99 -1.35 -3.14
C LEU A 26 -6.91 -1.51 -4.66
N GLN A 27 -7.42 -0.53 -5.42
CA GLN A 27 -7.30 -0.51 -6.88
C GLN A 27 -5.94 -0.01 -7.39
N GLY A 28 -5.02 0.37 -6.50
CA GLY A 28 -3.73 0.93 -6.89
C GLY A 28 -3.82 2.29 -7.59
N TRP A 29 -4.89 3.05 -7.36
CA TRP A 29 -5.03 4.43 -7.85
C TRP A 29 -4.39 5.43 -6.89
N ASP A 30 -4.53 5.14 -5.61
CA ASP A 30 -3.99 5.94 -4.52
C ASP A 30 -2.97 5.12 -3.73
N CYS A 31 -2.02 5.81 -3.13
CA CYS A 31 -0.96 5.22 -2.35
C CYS A 31 -1.56 4.51 -1.13
N ALA A 32 -1.21 3.25 -0.94
CA ALA A 32 -1.67 2.46 0.21
C ALA A 32 -1.21 3.04 1.56
N LEU A 33 -0.21 3.93 1.57
CA LEU A 33 0.33 4.53 2.79
C LEU A 33 -0.27 5.92 3.10
N CYS A 34 -0.24 6.84 2.13
CA CYS A 34 -0.68 8.22 2.34
C CYS A 34 -2.05 8.56 1.74
N GLY A 35 -2.66 7.64 0.98
CA GLY A 35 -3.96 7.85 0.32
C GLY A 35 -3.94 8.93 -0.78
N GLN A 36 -2.76 9.38 -1.21
CA GLN A 36 -2.63 10.34 -2.31
C GLN A 36 -2.59 9.62 -3.66
N ARG A 37 -3.09 10.28 -4.71
CA ARG A 37 -3.04 9.81 -6.09
C ARG A 37 -1.61 9.38 -6.47
N LEU A 38 -1.47 8.17 -6.99
CA LEU A 38 -0.20 7.67 -7.50
C LEU A 38 0.12 8.34 -8.85
N PHE A 39 1.29 8.97 -8.92
CA PHE A 39 1.86 9.50 -10.17
C PHE A 39 2.96 8.59 -10.73
N ALA A 40 3.65 7.88 -9.84
CA ALA A 40 4.58 6.80 -10.15
C ALA A 40 4.34 5.70 -9.12
N ASP A 41 3.78 4.58 -9.59
CA ASP A 41 3.45 3.44 -8.75
C ASP A 41 4.70 2.59 -8.46
N GLN A 42 4.79 2.10 -7.22
CA GLN A 42 5.74 1.09 -6.81
C GLN A 42 5.00 0.02 -6.03
N LEU A 43 5.18 -1.23 -6.44
CA LEU A 43 4.57 -2.37 -5.76
C LEU A 43 5.18 -2.52 -4.36
N LEU A 44 4.35 -2.38 -3.33
CA LEU A 44 4.72 -2.61 -1.93
C LEU A 44 4.64 -4.11 -1.60
N GLY A 45 3.55 -4.75 -1.99
CA GLY A 45 3.31 -6.16 -1.77
C GLY A 45 1.85 -6.52 -2.05
N THR A 46 1.45 -7.73 -1.67
CA THR A 46 0.09 -8.24 -1.90
C THR A 46 -0.55 -8.56 -0.55
N VAL A 47 -1.76 -8.06 -0.34
CA VAL A 47 -2.58 -8.34 0.85
C VAL A 47 -3.76 -9.23 0.48
N GLU A 48 -4.19 -10.08 1.39
CA GLU A 48 -5.47 -10.79 1.25
C GLU A 48 -6.59 -9.87 1.75
N TRP A 49 -7.52 -9.51 0.89
CA TRP A 49 -8.72 -8.74 1.24
C TRP A 49 -9.97 -9.60 1.10
N THR A 50 -10.93 -9.44 2.01
CA THR A 50 -12.18 -10.22 1.96
C THR A 50 -13.35 -9.29 1.69
N CYS A 51 -13.91 -9.31 0.48
CA CYS A 51 -15.13 -8.56 0.19
C CYS A 51 -16.34 -9.32 0.77
N GLY A 52 -16.89 -8.84 1.89
CA GLY A 52 -18.14 -9.38 2.45
C GLY A 52 -18.06 -10.79 3.07
N GLY A 53 -16.87 -11.22 3.51
CA GLY A 53 -16.69 -12.37 4.39
C GLY A 53 -16.55 -13.76 3.73
N ALA A 54 -16.67 -13.88 2.40
CA ALA A 54 -16.68 -15.20 1.74
C ALA A 54 -15.46 -15.52 0.86
N ALA A 55 -14.83 -14.53 0.23
CA ALA A 55 -13.71 -14.77 -0.70
C ALA A 55 -12.52 -13.88 -0.33
N LYS A 56 -11.36 -14.50 -0.08
CA LYS A 56 -10.08 -13.81 0.06
C LYS A 56 -9.52 -13.56 -1.34
N GLU A 57 -9.44 -12.30 -1.72
CA GLU A 57 -8.82 -11.85 -2.95
C GLU A 57 -7.43 -11.30 -2.66
N ALA A 58 -6.44 -11.69 -3.46
CA ALA A 58 -5.09 -11.17 -3.35
C ALA A 58 -5.00 -9.83 -4.09
N ILE A 59 -4.80 -8.74 -3.35
CA ILE A 59 -4.76 -7.38 -3.88
C ILE A 59 -3.35 -6.83 -3.79
N GLU A 60 -2.83 -6.35 -4.93
CA GLU A 60 -1.54 -5.69 -5.02
C GLU A 60 -1.64 -4.24 -4.53
N LEU A 61 -0.81 -3.90 -3.54
CA LEU A 61 -0.76 -2.55 -2.97
C LEU A 61 0.39 -1.76 -3.58
N TYR A 62 0.09 -0.52 -3.97
CA TYR A 62 1.04 0.38 -4.60
C TYR A 62 1.31 1.60 -3.73
N VAL A 63 2.54 2.11 -3.79
CA VAL A 63 3.01 3.25 -3.02
C VAL A 63 3.73 4.26 -3.91
N CYS A 64 3.84 5.50 -3.42
CA CYS A 64 4.50 6.58 -4.16
C CYS A 64 5.99 6.30 -4.37
N ARG A 65 6.54 6.81 -5.49
CA ARG A 65 7.97 7.08 -5.65
C ARG A 65 8.26 8.58 -5.75
N PRO A 66 9.18 9.14 -4.93
CA PRO A 66 9.84 8.50 -3.78
C PRO A 66 8.82 8.05 -2.72
N LEU A 67 9.20 7.06 -1.91
CA LEU A 67 8.37 6.56 -0.81
C LEU A 67 7.89 7.73 0.05
N CYS A 68 6.64 7.64 0.51
CA CYS A 68 6.05 8.64 1.40
C CYS A 68 7.00 8.88 2.57
N ARG A 69 7.43 10.13 2.75
CA ARG A 69 8.41 10.51 3.78
C ARG A 69 7.89 10.29 5.21
N GLU A 70 6.60 9.98 5.38
CA GLU A 70 5.88 10.03 6.64
C GLU A 70 5.33 8.67 7.11
N ILE A 71 6.18 7.64 7.18
CA ILE A 71 5.98 6.54 8.15
C ILE A 71 6.90 6.71 9.38
N GLY A 72 7.73 7.76 9.41
CA GLY A 72 8.59 8.07 10.56
C GLY A 72 8.82 9.56 10.83
N ALA A 73 8.12 10.48 10.18
CA ALA A 73 8.36 11.91 10.34
C ALA A 73 7.06 12.69 10.50
N GLN A 74 6.44 12.57 11.67
CA GLN A 74 5.73 13.73 12.19
C GLN A 74 6.73 14.90 12.22
N GLN A 75 6.32 16.07 11.74
CA GLN A 75 7.02 17.37 11.80
C GLN A 75 8.12 17.61 10.74
N GLY A 76 7.69 17.94 9.52
CA GLY A 76 8.55 18.51 8.47
C GLY A 76 7.94 19.71 7.77
N GLY A 77 7.07 20.48 8.45
CA GLY A 77 6.46 21.70 7.92
C GLY A 77 7.27 22.93 8.27
N GLY A 78 8.46 23.07 7.67
CA GLY A 78 9.20 24.32 7.63
C GLY A 78 9.20 24.90 6.21
N HIS A 79 9.21 26.23 6.15
CA HIS A 79 9.37 27.15 5.00
C HIS A 79 8.04 27.68 4.42
N ALA A 80 7.73 28.99 4.44
CA ALA A 80 8.53 30.20 4.71
C ALA A 80 7.70 31.29 5.40
#